data_AF-A0A7X8WD30-F1
#
_entry.id   AF-A0A7X8WD30-F1
#
_cell.length_a   1.000
_cell.length_b   1.000
_cell.length_c   1.000
_cell.angle_alpha   90.00
_cell.angle_beta   90.00
_cell.angle_gamma   90.00
#
_symmetry.space_group_name_H-M   'P 1'
#
loop_
_entity.id
_entity.type
_entity.pdbx_description
1 polymer ?
#
loop_
_entity_poly.entity_id
_entity_poly.type
_entity_poly.pdbx_seq_one_letter_code
_entity_poly.pdbx_strand_id
1 'polypeptide(L)' 'MKENNRIVFLGGDLRQCYMVRKLVAKGYLIATYGLEIEGQYDLIYRASSLKSALNFGNI' A
#
# COMPACT_ATOMS: atom_id res chain seq x y z
N MET A 1 -17.95 1.10 -2.47
CA MET A 1 -16.73 1.39 -1.68
C MET A 1 -16.38 2.85 -1.87
N LYS A 2 -16.16 3.62 -0.80
CA LYS A 2 -15.77 5.03 -0.92
C LYS A 2 -14.38 5.14 -1.58
N GLU A 3 -14.25 5.99 -2.58
CA GLU A 3 -13.00 6.20 -3.35
C GLU A 3 -11.83 6.68 -2.48
N ASN A 4 -12.09 7.20 -1.28
CA ASN A 4 -11.09 7.78 -0.36
C ASN A 4 -10.31 6.77 0.50
N ASN A 5 -10.40 5.47 0.22
CA ASN A 5 -9.76 4.44 1.06
C ASN A 5 -8.46 3.87 0.47
N ARG A 6 -7.97 4.42 -0.65
CA ARG A 6 -6.75 3.96 -1.33
C ARG A 6 -5.56 4.82 -0.99
N ILE A 7 -4.46 4.21 -0.58
CA ILE A 7 -3.20 4.91 -0.27
C ILE A 7 -2.04 4.18 -0.95
N VAL A 8 -1.13 4.94 -1.55
CA VAL A 8 0.07 4.41 -2.22
C VAL A 8 1.30 4.66 -1.35
N PHE A 9 2.10 3.62 -1.13
CA PHE A 9 3.40 3.69 -0.47
C PHE A 9 4.51 3.34 -1.48
N LEU A 10 5.47 4.24 -1.61
CA LEU A 10 6.63 4.11 -2.48
C LEU A 10 7.90 4.11 -1.63
N GLY A 11 8.74 3.09 -1.78
CA GLY A 11 9.95 2.91 -0.97
C GLY A 11 9.82 1.75 0.01
N GLY A 12 10.83 1.59 0.87
CA GLY A 12 11.08 0.37 1.63
C GLY A 12 11.43 0.58 3.10
N ASP A 13 11.31 1.79 3.65
CA ASP A 13 11.86 2.04 4.99
C ASP A 13 10.97 1.50 6.12
N LEU A 14 11.56 1.32 7.30
CA LEU A 14 10.88 0.77 8.48
C LEU A 14 9.65 1.60 8.91
N ARG A 15 9.67 2.92 8.66
CA ARG A 15 8.56 3.82 9.01
C ARG A 15 7.39 3.57 8.07
N GLN A 16 7.66 3.38 6.78
CA GLN A 16 6.66 3.03 5.78
C GLN A 16 6.05 1.66 6.09
N CYS A 17 6.86 0.66 6.43
CA CYS A 17 6.37 -0.66 6.88
C CYS A 17 5.41 -0.53 8.08
N TYR A 18 5.79 0.24 9.10
CA TYR A 18 4.97 0.48 10.28
C TYR A 18 3.63 1.17 9.91
N MET A 19 3.69 2.18 9.06
CA MET A 19 2.50 2.92 8.63
C MET A 19 1.53 2.06 7.84
N VAL A 20 2.02 1.21 6.92
CA VAL A 20 1.16 0.29 6.17
C VAL A 20 0.41 -0.64 7.14
N ARG A 21 1.09 -1.24 8.11
CA ARG A 21 0.44 -2.11 9.11
C ARG A 21 -0.68 -1.39 9.87
N LYS A 22 -0.46 -0.14 10.26
CA LYS A 22 -1.48 0.68 10.96
C LYS A 22 -2.67 1.03 10.07
N LEU A 23 -2.45 1.30 8.78
CA LEU A 23 -3.51 1.68 7.85
C LEU A 23 -4.34 0.47 7.41
N VAL A 24 -3.70 -0.67 7.15
CA VAL A 24 -4.41 -1.94 6.88
C VAL A 24 -5.31 -2.32 8.05
N ALA A 25 -4.82 -2.22 9.28
CA ALA A 25 -5.63 -2.48 10.48
C ALA A 25 -6.85 -1.53 10.63
N LYS A 26 -6.83 -0.37 9.96
CA LYS A 26 -7.94 0.59 9.90
C LYS A 26 -8.84 0.39 8.67
N GLY A 27 -8.60 -0.63 7.85
CA GLY A 27 -9.42 -0.96 6.68
C GLY A 27 -9.07 -0.18 5.41
N TYR A 28 -7.89 0.45 5.34
CA TYR A 28 -7.42 1.09 4.11
C TYR A 28 -6.89 0.05 3.12
N LEU A 29 -7.16 0.29 1.83
CA LEU A 29 -6.59 -0.42 0.70
C LEU A 29 -5.25 0.22 0.36
N ILE A 30 -4.18 -0.55 0.43
CA ILE A 30 -2.81 -0.05 0.28
C ILE A 30 -2.19 -0.63 -0.97
N ALA A 31 -1.59 0.22 -1.81
CA ALA A 31 -0.63 -0.24 -2.82
C ALA A 31 0.79 0.02 -2.35
N THR A 32 1.68 -0.93 -2.58
CA THR A 32 3.10 -0.82 -2.20
C THR A 32 4.00 -1.08 -3.40
N TYR A 33 5.05 -0.28 -3.57
CA TYR A 33 6.14 -0.54 -4.52
C TYR A 33 7.50 -0.34 -3.85
N GLY A 34 8.39 -1.34 -3.95
CA GLY A 34 9.70 -1.33 -3.30
C GLY A 34 9.68 -1.59 -1.79
N LEU A 35 8.55 -2.07 -1.25
CA LEU A 35 8.35 -2.36 0.17
C LEU A 35 8.19 -3.87 0.37
N GLU A 36 9.07 -4.46 1.17
CA GLU A 36 8.92 -5.83 1.62
C GLU A 36 8.16 -5.86 2.94
N ILE A 37 6.89 -6.28 2.88
CA ILE A 37 6.06 -6.50 4.05
C ILE A 37 5.93 -8.00 4.28
N GLU A 38 6.39 -8.45 5.44
CA GLU A 38 6.13 -9.81 5.92
C GLU A 38 4.65 -10.01 6.23
N GLY A 39 4.06 -11.08 5.70
CA GLY A 39 2.66 -11.47 5.88
C GLY A 39 1.79 -11.26 4.63
N GLN A 40 0.77 -12.11 4.48
CA GLN A 40 -0.30 -11.90 3.50
C GLN A 40 -1.38 -11.03 4.13
N TYR A 41 -1.67 -9.90 3.48
CA TYR A 41 -2.74 -9.00 3.88
C TYR A 41 -3.64 -8.79 2.66
N ASP A 42 -4.91 -9.14 2.78
CA ASP A 42 -5.90 -9.02 1.68
C ASP A 42 -6.10 -7.58 1.21
N LEU A 43 -5.75 -6.61 2.06
CA LEU A 43 -5.88 -5.18 1.78
C LEU A 43 -4.60 -4.56 1.20
N ILE A 44 -3.56 -5.36 0.91
CA ILE A 44 -2.30 -4.88 0.32
C ILE A 44 -2.15 -5.39 -1.11
N TYR A 45 -2.16 -4.45 -2.06
CA TYR A 45 -1.74 -4.66 -3.43
C TYR A 45 -0.23 -4.44 -3.58
N ARG A 46 0.51 -5.50 -3.91
CA ARG A 46 1.95 -5.43 -4.18
C ARG A 46 2.16 -5.12 -5.66
N ALA A 47 2.50 -3.88 -5.97
CA ALA A 47 2.69 -3.42 -7.33
C ALA A 47 4.02 -3.96 -7.90
N SER A 48 3.98 -4.48 -9.13
CA SER A 48 5.18 -4.97 -9.84
C SER A 48 6.02 -3.84 -10.45
N SER A 49 5.45 -2.64 -10.57
CA SER A 49 6.13 -1.45 -11.08
C SER A 49 5.64 -0.18 -10.39
N LEU A 50 6.47 0.87 -10.42
CA LEU A 50 6.06 2.20 -9.96
C LEU A 50 4.80 2.68 -10.68
N LYS A 51 4.72 2.49 -12.01
CA LYS A 51 3.54 2.84 -12.81
C LYS A 51 2.27 2.16 -12.32
N SER A 52 2.32 0.86 -12.03
CA SER A 52 1.16 0.14 -11.49
C SER A 52 0.74 0.63 -10.10
N ALA A 53 1.70 1.05 -9.26
CA ALA A 53 1.39 1.59 -7.94
C ALA A 53 0.67 2.94 -8.03
N LEU A 54 1.10 3.81 -8.93
CA LEU A 54 0.49 5.13 -9.14
C LEU A 54 -0.94 5.02 -9.71
N ASN A 55 -1.13 4.13 -10.69
CA ASN A 55 -2.46 3.87 -11.27
C ASN A 55 -3.47 3.34 -10.23
N PHE A 56 -3.02 2.65 -9.18
CA PHE A 56 -3.89 2.18 -8.10
C PHE A 56 -4.51 3.34 -7.30
N GLY A 57 -3.72 4.39 -7.07
CA GLY A 57 -4.12 5.58 -6.32
C GLY A 57 -5.00 6.57 -7.09
N ASN A 58 -5.19 6.37 -8.40
CA ASN A 58 -5.79 7.36 -9.32
C ASN A 58 -5.07 8.74 -9.27
N ILE A 59 -3.73 8.75 -9.30
CA ILE A 59 -2.90 9.95 -9.58
C ILE A 59 -2.60 10.01 -11.07
#